data_AF-A0A7V7SYI0-F1
#
_entry.id   AF-A0A7V7SYI0-F1
#
_cell.length_a   1.000
_cell.length_b   1.000
_cell.length_c   1.000
_cell.angle_alpha   90.00
_cell.angle_beta   90.00
_cell.angle_gamma   90.00
#
_symmetry.space_group_name_H-M   'P 1'
#
loop_
_entity.id
_entity.type
_entity.pdbx_description
1 polymer ?
#
loop_
_entity_poly.entity_id
_entity_poly.type
_entity_poly.pdbx_seq_one_letter_code
_entity_poly.pdbx_strand_id
1 'polypeptide(L)'
;MRVSWLRRFRKRDPVPPAPVVTRDIELPGLGSITVSRSIDCTGDSCPRPQLLTMKTLEQMREGEIMELLSDNPASVEAIPAMMLVLYSTHLATIKGDGGWRIYVRKGL
;
A
#
# COMPACT_ATOMS: atom_id res chain seq x y z
N MET A 1 41.68 -11.91 -11.39
CA MET A 1 40.82 -11.72 -10.20
C MET A 1 39.60 -10.89 -10.60
N ARG A 2 38.42 -11.51 -10.73
CA ARG A 2 37.18 -10.80 -11.10
C ARG A 2 36.25 -10.77 -9.90
N VAL A 3 35.98 -9.57 -9.41
CA VAL A 3 35.19 -9.32 -8.19
C VAL A 3 33.76 -9.83 -8.39
N SER A 4 33.44 -10.96 -7.75
CA SER A 4 32.16 -11.67 -7.85
C SER A 4 31.04 -11.07 -6.98
N TRP A 5 31.15 -9.81 -6.57
CA TRP A 5 30.15 -9.13 -5.73
C TRP A 5 29.14 -8.29 -6.54
N LEU A 6 29.51 -7.82 -7.74
CA LEU A 6 28.63 -6.99 -8.58
C LEU A 6 27.45 -7.75 -9.21
N ARG A 7 27.41 -9.09 -9.11
CA ARG A 7 26.33 -9.92 -9.68
C ARG A 7 25.16 -10.16 -8.73
N ARG A 8 25.27 -9.81 -7.45
CA ARG A 8 24.17 -9.97 -6.47
C ARG A 8 23.13 -8.85 -6.53
N PHE A 9 23.39 -7.80 -7.30
CA PHE A 9 22.46 -6.69 -7.54
C PHE A 9 21.61 -6.88 -8.81
N ARG A 10 21.58 -8.08 -9.40
CA ARG A 10 20.93 -8.31 -10.69
C ARG A 10 19.68 -9.20 -10.55
N LYS A 11 18.54 -8.54 -10.75
CA LYS A 11 17.15 -9.02 -10.86
C LYS A 11 16.48 -9.33 -9.51
N ARG A 12 15.92 -8.28 -8.89
CA ARG A 12 14.72 -8.46 -8.08
C ARG A 12 13.66 -8.97 -9.05
N ASP A 13 13.17 -10.19 -8.86
CA ASP A 13 11.95 -10.61 -9.53
C ASP A 13 10.87 -9.54 -9.26
N PRO A 14 10.10 -9.14 -10.28
CA PRO A 14 9.02 -8.19 -10.06
C PRO A 14 8.10 -8.80 -9.00
N VAL A 15 7.92 -8.06 -7.90
CA VAL A 15 6.87 -8.41 -6.94
C VAL A 15 5.57 -8.36 -7.74
N PRO A 16 4.77 -9.45 -7.75
CA PRO A 16 3.53 -9.47 -8.51
C PRO A 16 2.68 -8.27 -8.10
N PRO A 17 1.99 -7.64 -9.06
CA PRO A 17 1.12 -6.51 -8.76
C PRO A 17 0.10 -6.93 -7.70
N ALA A 18 -0.25 -6.01 -6.80
CA ALA A 18 -1.36 -6.25 -5.89
C ALA A 18 -2.60 -6.65 -6.70
N PRO A 19 -3.39 -7.63 -6.22
CA PRO A 19 -4.55 -8.11 -6.95
C PRO A 19 -5.49 -6.95 -7.28
N VAL A 20 -5.94 -6.91 -8.52
CA VAL A 20 -7.02 -6.02 -8.95
C VAL A 20 -8.30 -6.53 -8.31
N VAL A 21 -8.95 -5.66 -7.55
CA VAL A 21 -10.24 -5.93 -6.94
C VAL A 21 -11.22 -4.84 -7.35
N THR A 22 -12.51 -5.12 -7.20
CA THR A 22 -13.56 -4.11 -7.35
C THR A 22 -14.55 -4.40 -6.25
N ARG A 23 -14.47 -3.61 -5.18
CA ARG A 23 -15.36 -3.73 -4.02
C ARG A 23 -15.79 -2.34 -3.60
N ASP A 24 -17.09 -2.14 -3.51
CA ASP A 24 -17.65 -0.93 -2.95
C ASP A 24 -17.71 -1.04 -1.43
N ILE A 25 -17.26 0.02 -0.76
CA ILE A 25 -17.29 0.12 0.70
C ILE A 25 -17.75 1.52 1.10
N GLU A 26 -18.35 1.60 2.27
CA GLU A 26 -18.73 2.88 2.86
C GLU A 26 -17.67 3.32 3.87
N LEU A 27 -17.06 4.48 3.63
CA LEU A 27 -16.11 5.08 4.54
C LEU A 27 -16.77 6.19 5.37
N PRO A 28 -16.56 6.21 6.71
CA PRO A 28 -17.05 7.29 7.55
C PRO A 28 -16.58 8.66 7.05
N GLY A 29 -17.53 9.56 6.78
CA GLY A 29 -17.25 10.93 6.32
C GLY A 29 -16.94 11.10 4.83
N LEU A 30 -16.79 10.01 4.07
CA LEU A 30 -16.51 10.02 2.62
C LEU A 30 -17.62 9.37 1.79
N GLY A 31 -18.46 8.54 2.41
CA GLY A 31 -19.53 7.81 1.71
C GLY A 31 -19.02 6.59 0.96
N SER A 32 -19.75 6.18 -0.08
CA SER A 32 -19.42 5.01 -0.89
C SER A 32 -18.23 5.27 -1.80
N ILE A 33 -17.21 4.40 -1.73
CA ILE A 33 -16.04 4.42 -2.59
C ILE A 33 -15.79 3.03 -3.19
N THR A 34 -15.10 2.98 -4.33
CA THR A 34 -14.72 1.71 -4.98
C THR A 34 -13.23 1.45 -4.78
N VAL A 35 -12.89 0.34 -4.13
CA VAL A 35 -11.51 -0.12 -3.94
C VAL A 35 -11.04 -0.87 -5.19
N SER A 36 -9.92 -0.42 -5.77
CA SER A 36 -9.32 -0.97 -7.00
C SER A 36 -8.16 -1.94 -6.73
N ARG A 37 -7.50 -1.81 -5.57
CA ARG A 37 -6.37 -2.65 -5.14
C ARG A 37 -6.49 -2.98 -3.66
N SER A 38 -6.10 -4.19 -3.28
CA SER A 38 -6.05 -4.61 -1.88
C SER A 38 -4.72 -5.28 -1.58
N ILE A 39 -4.04 -4.83 -0.53
CA ILE A 39 -2.78 -5.40 -0.05
C ILE A 39 -2.99 -5.90 1.36
N ASP A 40 -2.71 -7.18 1.59
CA ASP A 40 -2.63 -7.75 2.93
C ASP A 40 -1.18 -7.80 3.40
N CYS A 41 -0.89 -7.03 4.45
CA CYS A 41 0.40 -7.03 5.14
C CYS A 41 0.25 -7.42 6.62
N THR A 42 -0.77 -8.21 6.96
CA THR A 42 -0.94 -8.75 8.32
C THR A 42 0.21 -9.69 8.65
N GLY A 43 0.83 -9.52 9.82
CA GLY A 43 2.03 -10.25 10.22
C GLY A 43 3.33 -9.74 9.59
N ASP A 44 3.26 -8.78 8.67
CA ASP A 44 4.45 -8.19 8.05
C ASP A 44 5.00 -7.02 8.88
N SER A 45 6.34 -7.01 9.01
CA SER A 45 7.06 -5.89 9.61
C SER A 45 7.56 -4.88 8.58
N CYS A 46 7.78 -3.65 9.03
CA CYS A 46 8.50 -2.63 8.26
C CYS A 46 9.85 -3.17 7.74
N PRO A 47 10.25 -2.93 6.48
CA PRO A 47 9.70 -1.93 5.54
C PRO A 47 8.69 -2.48 4.53
N ARG A 48 8.24 -3.73 4.69
CA ARG A 48 7.44 -4.40 3.64
C ARG A 48 6.12 -3.68 3.30
N PRO A 49 5.29 -3.23 4.26
CA PRO A 49 4.04 -2.51 3.94
C PRO A 49 4.27 -1.21 3.16
N GLN A 50 5.35 -0.50 3.46
CA GLN A 50 5.70 0.76 2.80
C GLN A 50 6.15 0.51 1.36
N LEU A 51 7.02 -0.48 1.15
CA LEU A 51 7.49 -0.85 -0.19
C LEU A 51 6.37 -1.37 -1.09
N LEU A 52 5.43 -2.17 -0.54
CA LEU A 52 4.28 -2.66 -1.29
C LEU A 52 3.30 -1.54 -1.64
N THR A 53 3.09 -0.60 -0.71
CA THR A 53 2.27 0.60 -0.96
C THR A 53 2.84 1.44 -2.10
N MET A 54 4.14 1.74 -2.08
CA MET A 54 4.81 2.48 -3.14
C MET A 54 4.64 1.79 -4.50
N LYS A 55 4.98 0.50 -4.58
CA LYS A 55 4.89 -0.26 -5.83
C LYS A 55 3.47 -0.37 -6.38
N THR A 56 2.48 -0.47 -5.50
CA THR A 56 1.09 -0.60 -5.93
C THR A 56 0.57 0.74 -6.44
N LEU A 57 0.89 1.85 -5.77
CA LEU A 57 0.56 3.20 -6.25
C LEU A 57 1.20 3.52 -7.60
N GLU A 58 2.42 3.04 -7.87
CA GLU A 58 3.08 3.16 -9.19
C GLU A 58 2.31 2.44 -10.31
N GLN A 59 1.51 1.43 -9.98
CA GLN A 59 0.73 0.61 -10.93
C GLN A 59 -0.74 1.04 -11.02
N MET A 60 -1.16 2.00 -10.21
CA MET A 60 -2.53 2.49 -10.15
C MET A 60 -2.72 3.68 -11.09
N ARG A 61 -3.95 3.84 -11.56
CA ARG A 61 -4.37 5.05 -12.29
C ARG A 61 -4.72 6.15 -11.29
N GLU A 62 -4.58 7.41 -11.72
CA GLU A 62 -5.04 8.56 -10.94
C GLU A 62 -6.51 8.40 -10.54
N GLY A 63 -6.81 8.67 -9.27
CA GLY A 63 -8.12 8.50 -8.68
C GLY A 63 -8.45 7.09 -8.18
N GLU A 64 -7.68 6.05 -8.54
CA GLU A 64 -7.89 4.69 -8.00
C GLU A 64 -7.61 4.65 -6.49
N ILE A 65 -8.36 3.82 -5.78
CA ILE A 65 -8.26 3.67 -4.34
C ILE A 65 -7.68 2.29 -3.99
N MET A 66 -6.75 2.28 -3.05
CA MET A 66 -6.12 1.08 -2.52
C MET A 66 -6.47 0.90 -1.04
N GLU A 67 -6.77 -0.33 -0.66
CA GLU A 67 -6.82 -0.80 0.72
C GLU A 67 -5.51 -1.48 1.10
N LEU A 68 -5.01 -1.19 2.30
CA LEU A 68 -3.92 -1.89 2.95
C LEU A 68 -4.37 -2.41 4.31
N LEU A 69 -4.22 -3.71 4.55
CA LEU A 69 -4.39 -4.33 5.86
C LEU A 69 -3.03 -4.43 6.56
N SER A 70 -2.96 -4.00 7.82
CA SER A 70 -1.77 -4.13 8.65
C SER A 70 -2.13 -4.25 10.12
N ASP A 71 -1.42 -5.10 10.85
CA ASP A 71 -1.49 -5.26 12.31
C ASP A 71 -0.30 -4.58 13.04
N ASN A 72 0.56 -3.90 12.28
CA ASN A 72 1.77 -3.27 12.79
C ASN A 72 1.57 -1.75 12.99
N PRO A 73 1.57 -1.24 14.24
CA PRO A 73 1.35 0.18 14.52
C PRO A 73 2.30 1.12 13.79
N ALA A 74 3.59 0.76 13.68
CA ALA A 74 4.58 1.58 12.99
C ALA A 74 4.29 1.71 11.50
N SER A 75 3.70 0.68 10.88
CA SER A 75 3.27 0.75 9.49
C SER A 75 2.03 1.63 9.34
N VAL A 76 1.09 1.55 10.29
CA VAL A 76 -0.14 2.36 10.31
C VAL A 76 0.15 3.86 10.44
N GLU A 77 1.19 4.23 11.19
CA GLU A 77 1.63 5.62 11.30
C GLU A 77 2.40 6.10 10.06
N ALA A 78 3.23 5.23 9.47
CA ALA A 78 4.08 5.61 8.35
C ALA A 78 3.31 5.82 7.04
N ILE A 79 2.30 4.99 6.75
CA ILE A 79 1.61 4.99 5.45
C ILE A 79 0.92 6.33 5.16
N PRO A 80 0.13 6.94 6.08
CA PRO A 80 -0.45 8.25 5.86
C PRO A 80 0.61 9.34 5.59
N ALA A 81 1.72 9.31 6.33
CA ALA A 81 2.80 10.29 6.16
C ALA A 81 3.48 10.18 4.79
N MET A 82 3.57 8.97 4.22
CA MET A 82 4.13 8.76 2.89
C MET A 82 3.28 9.36 1.77
N MET A 83 1.97 9.54 1.97
CA MET A 83 1.06 9.97 0.90
C MET A 83 1.45 11.34 0.33
N LEU A 84 1.95 12.24 1.16
CA LEU A 84 2.46 13.54 0.73
C LEU A 84 3.65 13.40 -0.24
N VAL A 85 4.60 12.51 0.06
CA VAL A 85 5.79 12.26 -0.76
C VAL A 85 5.43 11.52 -2.05
N LEU A 86 4.39 10.68 -2.01
CA LEU A 86 3.94 9.86 -3.13
C LEU A 86 2.87 10.53 -4.00
N TYR A 87 2.59 11.83 -3.78
CA TYR A 87 1.55 12.58 -4.48
C TYR A 87 0.21 11.82 -4.51
N SER A 88 -0.20 11.37 -3.33
CA SER A 88 -1.40 10.57 -3.10
C SER A 88 -2.15 11.13 -1.89
N THR A 89 -3.43 10.77 -1.73
CA THR A 89 -4.26 11.21 -0.61
C THR A 89 -4.51 10.05 0.36
N HIS A 90 -4.26 10.27 1.66
CA HIS A 90 -4.79 9.37 2.69
C HIS A 90 -6.29 9.68 2.88
N LEU A 91 -7.13 8.64 2.81
CA LEU A 91 -8.58 8.79 2.95
C LEU A 91 -9.06 8.46 4.35
N ALA A 92 -8.65 7.32 4.88
CA ALA A 92 -9.06 6.85 6.20
C ALA A 92 -8.11 5.78 6.74
N THR A 93 -8.03 5.72 8.06
CA THR A 93 -7.45 4.58 8.79
C THR A 93 -8.51 4.08 9.75
N ILE A 94 -8.98 2.86 9.55
CA ILE A 94 -10.05 2.24 10.33
C ILE A 94 -9.45 1.08 11.12
N LYS A 95 -9.57 1.13 12.46
CA LYS A 95 -9.22 0.02 13.33
C LYS A 95 -10.36 -1.01 13.34
N GLY A 96 -10.03 -2.29 13.21
CA GLY A 96 -10.98 -3.39 13.32
C GLY A 96 -10.38 -4.59 14.04
N ASP A 97 -11.12 -5.70 14.05
CA ASP A 97 -10.65 -6.95 14.66
C ASP A 97 -9.49 -7.52 13.84
N GLY A 98 -8.30 -7.59 14.44
CA GLY A 98 -7.09 -8.11 13.81
C GLY A 98 -6.16 -7.06 13.18
N GLY A 99 -6.45 -5.76 13.29
CA GLY A 99 -5.52 -4.70 12.85
C GLY A 99 -6.22 -3.46 12.32
N TRP A 100 -5.59 -2.82 11.34
CA TRP A 100 -6.04 -1.60 10.69
C TRP A 100 -6.22 -1.80 9.20
N ARG A 101 -7.24 -1.17 8.65
CA ARG A 101 -7.41 -0.95 7.22
C ARG A 101 -7.08 0.51 6.91
N ILE A 102 -6.16 0.71 5.99
CA ILE A 102 -5.72 2.04 5.55
C ILE A 102 -6.15 2.20 4.10
N TYR A 103 -6.86 3.28 3.81
CA TYR A 103 -7.35 3.61 2.48
C TYR A 103 -6.60 4.81 1.94
N VAL A 104 -6.06 4.66 0.73
CA VAL A 104 -5.31 5.71 0.04
C VAL A 104 -5.79 5.82 -1.39
N ARG A 105 -5.86 7.05 -1.90
CA ARG A 105 -6.20 7.36 -3.28
C ARG A 105 -4.94 7.80 -4.03
N LYS A 106 -4.72 7.26 -5.21
CA LYS A 106 -3.66 7.75 -6.10
C LYS A 106 -4.03 9.14 -6.61
N GLY A 107 -3.11 10.09 -6.47
CA GLY A 107 -3.33 11.51 -6.83
C GLY A 107 -3.60 12.40 -5.63
N LEU A 108 -3.37 13.71 -5.79
CA LEU A 108 -3.59 14.72 -4.74
C LEU A 108 -5.07 15.01 -4.52
#